data_AF-A0A3D1L3P9-F1
#
_entry.id   AF-A0A3D1L3P9-F1
#
_cell.length_a   1.000
_cell.length_b   1.000
_cell.length_c   1.000
_cell.angle_alpha   90.00
_cell.angle_beta   90.00
_cell.angle_gamma   90.00
#
_symmetry.space_group_name_H-M   'P 1'
#
loop_
_entity.id
_entity.type
_entity.pdbx_description
1 polymer ?
#
loop_
_entity_poly.entity_id
_entity_poly.type
_entity_poly.pdbx_seq_one_letter_code
_entity_poly.pdbx_strand_id
1 'polypeptide(L)' 'SNKEIADVLNISIHTVMSHRKNIMQKTGIKSQAGLTVYALTNNILNVDSL' A
#
# COMPACT_ATOMS: atom_id res chain seq x y z
N SER A 1 10.33 -0.21 -1.72
CA SER A 1 10.37 0.96 -2.63
C SER A 1 9.24 0.86 -3.67
N ASN A 2 8.71 1.98 -4.19
CA ASN A 2 7.68 1.94 -5.26
C ASN A 2 8.15 1.19 -6.51
N LYS A 3 9.47 1.23 -6.78
CA LYS A 3 10.10 0.49 -7.87
C LYS A 3 10.04 -1.03 -7.65
N GLU A 4 10.40 -1.50 -6.46
CA GLU A 4 10.35 -2.93 -6.11
C GLU A 4 8.92 -3.50 -6.21
N ILE A 5 7.92 -2.73 -5.78
CA ILE A 5 6.50 -3.14 -5.89
C ILE A 5 6.10 -3.24 -7.37
N ALA A 6 6.54 -2.30 -8.20
CA ALA A 6 6.28 -2.29 -9.63
C ALA A 6 6.93 -3.51 -10.32
N ASP A 7 8.17 -3.84 -9.94
CA ASP A 7 8.91 -4.97 -10.47
C ASP A 7 8.26 -6.31 -10.08
N VAL A 8 7.85 -6.48 -8.82
CA VAL A 8 7.17 -7.71 -8.33
C VAL A 8 5.81 -7.91 -9.00
N LEU A 9 5.06 -6.84 -9.21
CA LEU A 9 3.71 -6.90 -9.79
C LEU A 9 3.70 -6.78 -11.32
N ASN A 10 4.86 -6.60 -11.95
CA ASN A 10 5.03 -6.38 -13.40
C ASN A 10 4.12 -5.25 -13.96
N ILE A 11 4.07 -4.12 -13.26
CA ILE A 11 3.31 -2.91 -13.66
C ILE A 11 4.18 -1.67 -13.62
N SER A 12 3.73 -0.57 -14.22
CA SER A 12 4.50 0.68 -14.19
C SER A 12 4.57 1.30 -12.78
N ILE A 13 5.67 1.99 -12.48
CA ILE A 13 5.82 2.75 -11.23
C ILE A 13 4.71 3.80 -11.08
N HIS A 14 4.28 4.43 -12.18
CA HIS A 14 3.16 5.40 -12.19
C HIS A 14 1.83 4.76 -11.77
N THR A 15 1.61 3.50 -12.15
CA THR A 15 0.45 2.72 -11.75
C THR A 15 0.47 2.48 -10.24
N VAL A 16 1.60 2.06 -9.68
CA VAL A 16 1.77 1.89 -8.22
C VAL A 16 1.49 3.21 -7.48
N MET A 17 2.05 4.32 -7.95
CA MET A 17 1.81 5.64 -7.34
C MET A 17 0.33 6.03 -7.36
N SER A 18 -0.35 5.78 -8.48
CA SER A 18 -1.78 6.05 -8.63
C SER A 18 -2.65 5.19 -7.72
N HIS A 19 -2.35 3.89 -7.60
CA HIS A 19 -3.03 3.01 -6.64
C HIS A 19 -2.85 3.50 -5.21
N ARG A 20 -1.63 3.86 -4.79
CA ARG A 20 -1.38 4.39 -3.45
C ARG A 20 -2.21 5.65 -3.19
N LYS A 21 -2.21 6.60 -4.13
CA LYS A 21 -3.02 7.82 -4.03
C LYS A 21 -4.52 7.53 -3.90
N ASN A 22 -5.03 6.53 -4.61
CA ASN A 22 -6.45 6.14 -4.53
C ASN A 22 -6.78 5.46 -3.20
N ILE A 23 -5.91 4.58 -2.70
CA ILE A 23 -6.08 3.93 -1.40
C ILE A 23 -6.07 4.98 -0.29
N MET A 24 -5.11 5.91 -0.30
CA MET A 24 -5.03 7.02 0.66
C MET A 24 -6.30 7.89 0.67
N GLN A 25 -6.87 8.18 -0.50
CA GLN A 25 -8.12 8.92 -0.60
C GLN A 25 -9.31 8.13 -0.04
N LYS A 26 -9.40 6.82 -0.32
CA LYS A 26 -10.49 5.97 0.15
C LYS A 26 -10.45 5.71 1.65
N THR A 27 -9.25 5.60 2.23
CA THR A 27 -9.08 5.37 3.67
C THR A 27 -8.95 6.65 4.49
N GLY A 28 -8.74 7.80 3.84
CA GLY A 28 -8.47 9.09 4.48
C GLY A 28 -7.07 9.21 5.10
N ILE A 29 -6.21 8.20 4.91
CA ILE A 29 -4.90 8.12 5.55
C ILE A 29 -3.83 8.74 4.66
N LYS A 30 -3.07 9.68 5.21
CA LYS A 30 -2.05 10.47 4.46
C LYS A 30 -0.62 9.94 4.57
N SER A 31 -0.37 8.92 5.39
CA SER A 31 0.97 8.38 5.62
C SER A 31 1.06 6.88 5.32
N GLN A 32 2.23 6.43 4.87
CA GLN A 32 2.46 5.02 4.62
C GLN A 32 2.40 4.19 5.91
N ALA A 33 2.97 4.70 7.00
CA ALA A 33 2.90 4.04 8.31
C ALA A 33 1.45 3.89 8.78
N GLY A 34 0.61 4.92 8.60
CA GLY A 34 -0.80 4.86 8.93
C GLY A 34 -1.55 3.81 8.08
N LEU A 35 -1.19 3.65 6.81
CA LEU A 35 -1.75 2.62 5.95
C LEU A 35 -1.40 1.22 6.43
N THR A 36 -0.16 1.00 6.88
CA THR A 36 0.26 -0.27 7.47
C THR A 36 -0.53 -0.58 8.74
N VAL A 37 -0.65 0.39 9.66
CA VAL A 37 -1.45 0.24 10.88
C VAL A 37 -2.91 -0.06 10.56
N TYR A 38 -3.50 0.65 9.59
CA TYR A 38 -4.87 0.40 9.13
C TYR A 38 -5.04 -1.02 8.58
N ALA A 39 -4.09 -1.49 7.78
CA ALA A 39 -4.17 -2.82 7.21
C ALA A 39 -4.04 -3.92 8.30
N LEU A 40 -3.25 -3.68 9.34
CA LEU A 40 -3.17 -4.56 10.52
C LEU A 40 -4.48 -4.58 11.31
N THR A 41 -5.05 -3.41 11.64
CA THR A 41 -6.28 -3.34 12.44
C THR A 41 -7.51 -3.88 11.71
N ASN A 42 -7.50 -3.86 10.38
CA ASN A 42 -8.58 -4.41 9.55
C ASN A 42 -8.34 -5.88 9.14
N ASN A 43 -7.35 -6.56 9.71
CA ASN A 43 -6.98 -7.94 9.36
C ASN A 43 -6.69 -8.16 7.85
N ILE A 44 -6.23 -7.13 7.15
CA ILE A 44 -5.82 -7.19 5.74
C ILE A 44 -4.38 -7.73 5.63
N LEU A 45 -3.56 -7.46 6.65
CA LEU A 45 -2.22 -8.00 6.80
C LEU A 45 -2.16 -8.87 8.06
N ASN A 46 -1.62 -10.08 7.94
CA ASN A 46 -1.24 -10.88 9.09
C ASN A 46 0.24 -10.60 9.42
N VAL A 47 0.54 -10.32 10.69
CA VAL A 47 1.90 -10.14 11.20
C VAL A 47 2.72 -11.42 11.04
N ASP A 48 2.08 -12.60 11.07
CA ASP A 48 2.76 -13.88 10.87
C ASP A 48 3.32 -14.06 9.45
N SER A 49 2.88 -13.23 8.50
CA SER A 49 3.26 -13.27 7.08
C SER A 49 4.29 -12.20 6.70
N LEU A 50 4.79 -11.44 7.68
CA LEU A 50 5.78 -10.37 7.50
C LEU A 50 7.21 -10.89 7.72
#